data_AF-A0A954FHZ6-F1
#
_entry.id   AF-A0A954FHZ6-F1
#
_cell.length_a   1.000
_cell.length_b   1.000
_cell.length_c   1.000
_cell.angle_alpha   90.00
_cell.angle_beta   90.00
_cell.angle_gamma   90.00
#
_symmetry.space_group_name_H-M   'P 1'
#
loop_
_entity.id
_entity.type
_entity.pdbx_description
1 polymer ?
#
loop_
_entity_poly.entity_id
_entity_poly.type
_entity_poly.pdbx_seq_one_letter_code
_entity_poly.pdbx_strand_id
1 'polypeptide(L)'
;GLAEDRPFDRAVYRQWRRFWPFGSGMYTDLFVHRTTAMLKATGLRFPARVVGAGGLYLEYDGRDVPDVATVAADFPEGVHGLVNASMCCEETRIQQLIRGHYGSFVFGNGESFDGFDFVPERPQVTRISGQQKERIATTPVKDTTHAHFKNWVEACYAGEPSLCNNPPDLGA
;
A
#
# COMPACT_ATOMS: atom_id res chain seq x y z
N GLY A 1 3.74 6.30 22.71
CA GLY A 1 3.17 6.97 23.89
C GLY A 1 2.22 8.05 23.44
N LEU A 2 1.50 8.69 24.36
CA LEU A 2 0.71 9.89 24.02
C LEU A 2 1.66 11.08 23.78
N ALA A 3 1.24 12.04 22.97
CA ALA A 3 1.94 13.32 22.81
C ALA A 3 1.97 14.09 24.14
N GLU A 4 3.00 14.92 24.34
CA GLU A 4 3.07 15.82 25.49
C GLU A 4 1.88 16.79 25.51
N ASP A 5 1.42 17.13 26.71
CA ASP A 5 0.37 18.12 26.89
C ASP A 5 0.85 19.50 26.42
N ARG A 6 -0.02 20.22 25.71
CA ARG A 6 0.30 21.51 25.09
C ARG A 6 -0.96 22.32 24.83
N PRO A 7 -0.86 23.66 24.77
CA PRO A 7 -1.99 24.50 24.38
C PRO A 7 -2.55 24.12 23.02
N PHE A 8 -3.86 24.28 22.84
CA PHE A 8 -4.51 24.04 21.55
C PHE A 8 -3.94 24.96 20.47
N ASP A 9 -3.51 24.36 19.36
CA ASP A 9 -3.08 25.05 18.15
C ASP A 9 -3.97 24.61 16.98
N ARG A 10 -4.70 25.57 16.39
CA ARG A 10 -5.60 25.34 15.26
C ARG A 10 -4.88 24.82 14.01
N ALA A 11 -3.68 25.35 13.72
CA ALA A 11 -2.91 24.95 12.55
C ALA A 11 -2.41 23.52 12.71
N VAL A 12 -1.93 23.17 13.91
CA VAL A 12 -1.52 21.79 14.18
C VAL A 12 -2.71 20.85 14.18
N TYR A 13 -3.83 21.22 14.79
CA TYR A 13 -5.04 20.38 14.77
C TYR A 13 -5.51 20.09 13.34
N ARG A 14 -5.52 21.11 12.47
CA ARG A 14 -5.94 20.95 11.06
C ARG A 14 -4.97 20.09 10.24
N GLN A 15 -3.68 20.15 10.55
CA GLN A 15 -2.61 19.56 9.76
C GLN A 15 -1.72 18.61 10.57
N TRP A 16 -2.35 17.85 11.48
CA TRP A 16 -1.67 17.05 12.50
C TRP A 16 -0.71 16.01 11.90
N ARG A 17 -1.03 15.49 10.71
CA ARG A 17 -0.23 14.47 9.99
C ARG A 17 1.19 14.91 9.67
N ARG A 18 1.44 16.22 9.68
CA ARG A 18 2.76 16.83 9.42
C ARG A 18 3.70 16.82 10.63
N PHE A 19 3.25 16.31 11.78
CA PHE A 19 3.98 16.44 13.03
C PHE A 19 4.17 15.08 13.71
N TRP A 20 5.41 14.72 14.08
CA TRP A 20 5.77 13.46 14.75
C TRP A 20 4.90 13.07 15.94
N PRO A 21 4.43 14.00 16.79
CA PRO A 21 3.58 13.63 17.91
C PRO A 21 2.20 13.08 17.51
N PHE A 22 1.76 13.28 16.26
CA PHE A 22 0.44 12.85 15.78
C PHE A 22 0.50 12.00 14.51
N GLY A 23 1.56 12.07 13.72
CA GLY A 23 1.75 11.29 12.50
C GLY A 23 3.21 10.92 12.27
N SER A 24 3.49 10.23 11.17
CA SER A 24 4.86 9.86 10.80
C SER A 24 5.14 10.14 9.32
N GLY A 25 4.46 11.16 8.79
CA GLY A 25 4.55 11.56 7.40
C GLY A 25 4.22 10.41 6.46
N MET A 26 5.02 10.29 5.41
CA MET A 26 4.72 9.38 4.32
C MET A 26 4.78 7.89 4.68
N TYR A 27 5.48 7.53 5.76
CA TYR A 27 5.54 6.16 6.27
C TYR A 27 4.21 5.63 6.80
N THR A 28 3.35 6.49 7.36
CA THR A 28 2.07 6.05 7.95
C THR A 28 0.85 6.48 7.13
N ASP A 29 0.97 7.55 6.34
CA ASP A 29 -0.15 8.07 5.55
C ASP A 29 -0.37 7.22 4.28
N LEU A 30 0.63 7.13 3.39
CA LEU A 30 0.45 6.50 2.07
C LEU A 30 0.88 5.03 2.00
N PHE A 31 1.80 4.58 2.84
CA PHE A 31 2.33 3.21 2.75
C PHE A 31 1.26 2.15 3.01
N VAL A 32 0.34 2.38 3.96
CA VAL A 32 -0.71 1.40 4.29
C VAL A 32 -1.55 1.03 3.07
N HIS A 33 -1.90 2.00 2.23
CA HIS A 33 -2.69 1.78 1.02
C HIS A 33 -1.96 0.92 -0.01
N ARG A 34 -0.63 0.99 -0.06
CA ARG A 34 0.20 0.22 -1.00
C ARG A 34 0.54 -1.15 -0.44
N THR A 35 0.97 -1.21 0.82
CA THR A 35 1.45 -2.43 1.45
C THR A 35 0.32 -3.42 1.69
N THR A 36 -0.82 -3.00 2.24
CA THR A 36 -1.92 -3.93 2.59
C THR A 36 -2.49 -4.63 1.35
N ALA A 37 -2.63 -3.92 0.23
CA ALA A 37 -3.07 -4.52 -1.02
C ALA A 37 -2.08 -5.56 -1.55
N MET A 38 -0.78 -5.26 -1.51
CA MET A 38 0.27 -6.19 -1.96
C MET A 38 0.39 -7.41 -1.04
N LEU A 39 0.32 -7.24 0.28
CA LEU A 39 0.32 -8.35 1.24
C LEU A 39 -0.87 -9.28 0.99
N LYS A 40 -2.06 -8.70 0.77
CA LYS A 40 -3.27 -9.48 0.45
C LYS A 40 -3.15 -10.22 -0.89
N ALA A 41 -2.60 -9.57 -1.92
CA ALA A 41 -2.46 -10.16 -3.25
C ALA A 41 -1.42 -11.29 -3.30
N THR A 42 -0.38 -11.21 -2.46
CA THR A 42 0.74 -12.17 -2.45
C THR A 42 0.60 -13.24 -1.37
N GLY A 43 -0.26 -13.04 -0.37
CA GLY A 43 -0.34 -13.89 0.82
C GLY A 43 0.82 -13.70 1.79
N LEU A 44 1.71 -12.73 1.54
CA LEU A 44 2.83 -12.42 2.43
C LEU A 44 2.34 -11.83 3.75
N ARG A 45 3.12 -12.07 4.80
CA ARG A 45 2.83 -11.62 6.17
C ARG A 45 3.86 -10.63 6.67
N PHE A 46 4.57 -10.95 7.74
CA PHE A 46 5.58 -10.06 8.30
C PHE A 46 6.91 -10.24 7.58
N PRO A 47 7.59 -9.15 7.19
CA PRO A 47 8.94 -9.24 6.66
C PRO A 47 9.92 -9.68 7.75
N ALA A 48 10.99 -10.38 7.34
CA ALA A 48 12.08 -10.77 8.23
C ALA A 48 12.98 -9.59 8.60
N ARG A 49 13.14 -8.64 7.67
CA ARG A 49 13.88 -7.39 7.90
C ARG A 49 13.35 -6.27 7.02
N VAL A 50 13.51 -5.05 7.52
CA VAL A 50 13.09 -3.81 6.84
C VAL A 50 14.19 -2.77 6.98
N VAL A 51 14.49 -2.07 5.88
CA VAL A 51 15.30 -0.86 5.87
C VAL A 51 14.47 0.29 5.32
N GLY A 52 14.47 1.41 6.03
CA GLY A 52 13.79 2.64 5.62
C GLY A 52 14.80 3.72 5.21
N ALA A 53 14.43 4.52 4.21
CA ALA A 53 15.14 5.72 3.81
C ALA A 53 14.15 6.82 3.43
N GLY A 54 14.56 8.08 3.47
CA GLY A 54 13.69 9.21 3.19
C GLY A 54 14.08 10.44 3.99
N GLY A 55 13.29 11.49 3.86
CA GLY A 55 13.55 12.76 4.52
C GLY A 55 12.53 13.83 4.17
N LEU A 56 12.83 15.05 4.59
CA LEU A 56 12.12 16.27 4.20
C LEU A 56 12.95 16.99 3.13
N TYR A 57 12.47 17.03 1.89
CA TYR A 57 13.28 17.51 0.75
C TYR A 57 12.66 18.68 -0.03
N LEU A 58 11.33 18.82 -0.04
CA LEU A 58 10.63 19.86 -0.80
C LEU A 58 9.66 20.66 0.07
N GLU A 59 8.99 19.99 1.01
CA GLU A 59 7.81 20.51 1.67
C GLU A 59 8.15 21.29 2.95
N TYR A 60 8.80 22.44 2.80
CA TYR A 60 9.24 23.31 3.90
C TYR A 60 8.09 24.13 4.54
N ASP A 61 6.98 23.47 4.86
CA ASP A 61 5.74 24.08 5.38
C ASP A 61 5.63 24.06 6.91
N GLY A 62 6.77 23.83 7.59
CA GLY A 62 6.87 23.71 9.05
C GLY A 62 6.65 22.30 9.58
N ARG A 63 6.49 21.29 8.72
CA ARG A 63 6.46 19.87 9.14
C ARG A 63 7.79 19.42 9.71
N ASP A 64 7.74 18.44 10.60
CA ASP A 64 8.92 17.76 11.14
C ASP A 64 9.04 16.29 10.66
N VAL A 65 8.03 15.80 9.95
CA VAL A 65 7.98 14.44 9.36
C VAL A 65 8.47 14.42 7.89
N PRO A 66 8.87 13.24 7.36
CA PRO A 66 9.32 13.10 5.98
C PRO A 66 8.21 13.35 4.95
N ASP A 67 8.56 14.05 3.86
CA ASP A 67 7.73 14.21 2.65
C ASP A 67 8.04 13.18 1.57
N VAL A 68 9.17 12.48 1.70
CA VAL A 68 9.56 11.33 0.88
C VAL A 68 9.98 10.18 1.80
N ALA A 69 9.43 9.00 1.54
CA ALA A 69 9.77 7.78 2.26
C ALA A 69 9.89 6.58 1.31
N THR A 70 10.86 5.72 1.60
CA THR A 70 11.06 4.42 0.94
C THR A 70 11.30 3.34 1.99
N VAL A 71 10.76 2.15 1.76
CA VAL A 71 11.06 0.93 2.51
C VAL A 71 11.46 -0.17 1.54
N ALA A 72 12.55 -0.86 1.88
CA ALA A 72 12.91 -2.16 1.33
C ALA A 72 12.67 -3.22 2.41
N ALA A 73 11.89 -4.25 2.08
CA ALA A 73 11.47 -5.30 3.00
C ALA A 73 11.81 -6.68 2.42
N ASP A 74 12.48 -7.53 3.19
CA ASP A 74 12.78 -8.90 2.78
C ASP A 74 11.87 -9.87 3.53
N PHE A 75 11.20 -10.73 2.77
CA PHE A 75 10.25 -11.72 3.27
C PHE A 75 10.88 -13.12 3.31
N PRO A 76 10.57 -13.94 4.33
CA PRO A 76 11.05 -15.32 4.42
C PRO A 76 10.77 -16.18 3.17
N GLU A 77 9.71 -15.87 2.45
CA GLU A 77 9.27 -16.54 1.22
C GLU A 77 10.16 -16.24 0.00
N GLY A 78 11.22 -15.43 0.17
CA GLY A 78 12.13 -15.06 -0.91
C GLY A 78 11.62 -13.89 -1.76
N VAL A 79 10.65 -13.12 -1.24
CA VAL A 79 10.14 -11.90 -1.89
C VAL A 79 10.86 -10.67 -1.35
N HIS A 80 11.23 -9.77 -2.26
CA HIS A 80 11.75 -8.45 -1.93
C HIS A 80 10.67 -7.39 -2.23
N GLY A 81 10.17 -6.73 -1.19
CA GLY A 81 9.20 -5.65 -1.29
C GLY A 81 9.89 -4.29 -1.33
N LEU A 82 9.48 -3.44 -2.28
CA LEU A 82 9.90 -2.05 -2.36
C LEU A 82 8.66 -1.15 -2.33
N VAL A 83 8.58 -0.29 -1.34
CA VAL A 83 7.49 0.69 -1.20
C VAL A 83 8.10 2.07 -1.20
N ASN A 84 7.61 2.95 -2.07
CA ASN A 84 8.00 4.35 -2.10
C ASN A 84 6.74 5.22 -2.12
N ALA A 85 6.79 6.32 -1.39
CA ALA A 85 5.79 7.36 -1.45
C ALA A 85 6.46 8.73 -1.29
N SER A 86 5.95 9.69 -2.04
CA SER A 86 6.43 11.07 -2.05
C SER A 86 5.26 12.03 -2.30
N MET A 87 5.43 13.28 -1.90
CA MET A 87 4.47 14.37 -2.20
C MET A 87 4.77 15.09 -3.52
N CYS A 88 5.57 14.51 -4.41
CA CYS A 88 6.09 15.23 -5.58
C CYS A 88 5.07 15.41 -6.72
N CYS A 89 4.48 14.34 -7.23
CA CYS A 89 3.65 14.40 -8.43
C CYS A 89 2.58 13.31 -8.45
N GLU A 90 1.32 13.73 -8.39
CA GLU A 90 0.16 12.83 -8.46
C GLU A 90 -0.14 12.37 -9.90
N GLU A 91 0.29 13.13 -10.92
CA GLU A 91 0.05 12.77 -12.33
C GLU A 91 0.97 11.65 -12.83
N THR A 92 2.14 11.46 -12.21
CA THR A 92 3.10 10.40 -12.54
C THR A 92 3.37 9.53 -11.33
N ARG A 93 2.33 8.80 -10.92
CA ARG A 93 2.39 7.88 -9.78
C ARG A 93 3.36 6.73 -10.03
N ILE A 94 3.97 6.26 -8.95
CA ILE A 94 4.77 5.03 -8.98
C ILE A 94 3.84 3.86 -9.26
N GLN A 95 4.21 3.05 -10.26
CA GLN A 95 3.43 1.91 -10.69
C GLN A 95 3.49 0.78 -9.67
N GLN A 96 2.33 0.26 -9.28
CA GLN A 96 2.21 -0.93 -8.45
C GLN A 96 2.25 -2.18 -9.31
N LEU A 97 3.08 -3.14 -8.93
CA LEU A 97 3.27 -4.37 -9.69
C LEU A 97 3.85 -5.49 -8.82
N ILE A 98 3.51 -6.72 -9.16
CA ILE A 98 4.11 -7.94 -8.62
C ILE A 98 4.93 -8.57 -9.73
N ARG A 99 6.22 -8.82 -9.49
CA ARG A 99 7.14 -9.37 -10.49
C ARG A 99 7.43 -10.83 -10.17
N GLY A 100 7.23 -11.69 -11.17
CA GLY A 100 7.68 -13.07 -11.16
C GLY A 100 8.69 -13.34 -12.27
N HIS A 101 9.20 -14.56 -12.31
CA HIS A 101 10.16 -14.98 -13.32
C HIS A 101 9.57 -15.04 -14.75
N TYR A 102 8.27 -15.35 -14.86
CA TYR A 102 7.59 -15.54 -16.15
C TYR A 102 6.82 -14.31 -16.62
N GLY A 103 6.81 -13.24 -15.85
CA GLY A 103 6.04 -12.04 -16.14
C GLY A 103 5.72 -11.25 -14.88
N SER A 104 4.98 -10.16 -15.07
CA SER A 104 4.56 -9.28 -13.98
C SER A 104 3.06 -9.02 -14.03
N PHE A 105 2.43 -8.94 -12.87
CA PHE A 105 1.11 -8.35 -12.73
C PHE A 105 1.27 -6.85 -12.49
N VAL A 106 0.63 -6.04 -13.32
CA VAL A 106 0.68 -4.58 -13.26
C VAL A 106 -0.70 -4.07 -12.87
N PHE A 107 -0.77 -3.40 -11.72
CA PHE A 107 -2.02 -2.91 -11.15
C PHE A 107 -2.32 -1.48 -11.61
N GLY A 108 -3.61 -1.16 -11.67
CA GLY A 108 -4.06 0.21 -11.80
C GLY A 108 -3.72 1.05 -10.56
N ASN A 109 -3.86 2.36 -10.70
CA ASN A 109 -3.71 3.31 -9.60
C ASN A 109 -5.05 3.99 -9.30
N GLY A 110 -5.26 4.37 -8.04
CA GLY A 110 -6.50 4.97 -7.56
C GLY A 110 -7.57 3.92 -7.22
N GLU A 111 -8.79 4.39 -6.93
CA GLU A 111 -9.90 3.55 -6.46
C GLU A 111 -10.78 2.98 -7.59
N SER A 112 -10.56 3.44 -8.83
CA SER A 112 -11.44 3.13 -9.97
C SER A 112 -10.87 2.05 -10.91
N PHE A 113 -9.98 1.17 -10.43
CA PHE A 113 -9.44 0.12 -11.28
C PHE A 113 -10.46 -1.02 -11.48
N ASP A 114 -10.66 -1.42 -12.73
CA ASP A 114 -11.58 -2.49 -13.15
C ASP A 114 -10.83 -3.77 -13.56
N GLY A 115 -9.55 -3.86 -13.23
CA GLY A 115 -8.69 -4.98 -13.57
C GLY A 115 -7.20 -4.67 -13.42
N PHE A 116 -6.38 -5.64 -13.82
CA PHE A 116 -4.93 -5.55 -13.85
C PHE A 116 -4.37 -6.27 -15.08
N ASP A 117 -3.14 -5.96 -15.45
CA ASP A 117 -2.51 -6.53 -16.63
C ASP A 117 -1.52 -7.61 -16.25
N PHE A 118 -1.53 -8.74 -16.95
CA PHE A 118 -0.40 -9.66 -16.99
C PHE A 118 0.51 -9.29 -18.15
N VAL A 119 1.78 -9.03 -17.87
CA VAL A 119 2.82 -8.72 -18.85
C VAL A 119 3.82 -9.87 -18.84
N PRO A 120 3.87 -10.73 -19.89
CA PRO A 120 4.77 -11.86 -19.92
C PRO A 120 6.24 -11.43 -20.07
N GLU A 121 7.15 -12.23 -19.51
CA GLU A 121 8.58 -12.09 -19.77
C GLU A 121 8.92 -12.54 -21.19
N ARG A 122 10.02 -12.02 -21.73
CA ARG A 122 10.46 -12.32 -23.08
C ARG A 122 10.78 -13.82 -23.28
N PRO A 123 10.42 -14.42 -24.42
CA PRO A 123 10.65 -15.84 -24.71
C PRO A 123 12.12 -16.27 -24.59
N GLN A 124 13.08 -15.37 -24.77
CA GLN A 124 14.51 -15.66 -24.67
C GLN A 124 14.93 -16.04 -23.24
N VAL A 125 14.17 -15.61 -22.23
CA VAL A 125 14.43 -15.94 -20.81
C VAL A 125 13.67 -17.20 -20.41
N THR A 126 12.38 -17.26 -20.72
CA THR A 126 11.49 -18.33 -20.25
C THR A 126 11.45 -19.56 -21.14
N ARG A 127 11.89 -19.43 -22.40
CA ARG A 127 11.70 -20.41 -23.49
C ARG A 127 10.23 -20.71 -23.82
N ILE A 128 9.33 -19.81 -23.44
CA ILE A 128 7.90 -19.89 -23.74
C ILE A 128 7.59 -18.87 -24.83
N SER A 129 7.19 -19.34 -26.01
CA SER A 129 6.81 -18.49 -27.13
C SER A 129 5.30 -18.24 -27.17
N GLY A 130 4.89 -17.12 -27.77
CA GLY A 130 3.48 -16.83 -28.05
C GLY A 130 2.69 -16.29 -26.86
N GLN A 131 3.31 -16.05 -25.71
CA GLN A 131 2.67 -15.33 -24.60
C GLN A 131 2.44 -13.88 -25.02
N GLN A 132 1.26 -13.36 -24.70
CA GLN A 132 0.86 -11.98 -24.99
C GLN A 132 0.47 -11.28 -23.69
N LYS A 133 0.54 -9.95 -23.72
CA LYS A 133 -0.03 -9.14 -22.65
C LYS A 133 -1.54 -9.43 -22.55
N GLU A 134 -2.04 -9.63 -21.34
CA GLU A 134 -3.44 -9.93 -21.08
C GLU A 134 -4.00 -8.92 -20.06
N ARG A 135 -5.25 -8.47 -20.26
CA ARG A 135 -6.00 -7.69 -19.28
C ARG A 135 -6.92 -8.65 -18.52
N ILE A 136 -6.77 -8.72 -17.21
CA ILE A 136 -7.63 -9.49 -16.32
C ILE A 136 -8.63 -8.51 -15.70
N ALA A 137 -9.89 -8.61 -16.13
CA ALA A 137 -10.97 -7.77 -15.62
C ALA A 137 -11.45 -8.26 -14.23
N THR A 138 -11.81 -7.31 -13.37
CA THR A 138 -12.42 -7.55 -12.05
C THR A 138 -13.82 -6.98 -12.03
N THR A 139 -14.71 -7.58 -11.23
CA THR A 139 -16.05 -7.02 -11.02
C THR A 139 -15.95 -5.74 -10.19
N PRO A 140 -16.36 -4.58 -10.72
CA PRO A 140 -16.33 -3.34 -9.96
C PRO A 140 -17.30 -3.41 -8.78
N VAL A 141 -16.83 -2.99 -7.60
CA VAL A 141 -17.68 -2.84 -6.42
C VAL A 141 -18.19 -1.40 -6.41
N LYS A 142 -19.50 -1.23 -6.61
CA LYS A 142 -20.13 0.10 -6.74
C LYS A 142 -19.93 1.00 -5.52
N ASP A 143 -20.01 0.41 -4.32
CA ASP A 143 -19.79 1.09 -3.05
C ASP A 143 -18.86 0.23 -2.20
N THR A 144 -17.56 0.49 -2.34
CA THR A 144 -16.49 -0.23 -1.63
C THR A 144 -16.59 -0.02 -0.12
N THR A 145 -17.04 1.15 0.32
CA THR A 145 -17.20 1.48 1.73
C THR A 145 -18.32 0.66 2.35
N HIS A 146 -19.50 0.67 1.74
CA HIS A 146 -20.62 -0.14 2.21
C HIS A 146 -20.30 -1.63 2.17
N ALA A 147 -19.69 -2.12 1.09
CA ALA A 147 -19.30 -3.52 0.97
C ALA A 147 -18.32 -3.95 2.07
N HIS A 148 -17.35 -3.10 2.39
CA HIS A 148 -16.37 -3.35 3.45
C HIS A 148 -17.04 -3.39 4.84
N PHE A 149 -17.84 -2.38 5.19
CA PHE A 149 -18.53 -2.34 6.48
C PHE A 149 -19.55 -3.47 6.63
N LYS A 150 -20.28 -3.81 5.56
CA LYS A 150 -21.20 -4.94 5.57
C LYS A 150 -20.48 -6.24 5.89
N ASN A 151 -19.36 -6.53 5.22
CA ASN A 151 -18.56 -7.73 5.49
C ASN A 151 -18.03 -7.75 6.93
N TRP A 152 -17.57 -6.61 7.46
CA TRP A 152 -17.13 -6.50 8.85
C TRP A 152 -18.26 -6.82 9.84
N VAL A 153 -19.45 -6.23 9.66
CA VAL A 153 -20.62 -6.50 10.50
C VAL A 153 -21.06 -7.96 10.43
N GLU A 154 -21.06 -8.57 9.24
CA GLU A 154 -21.38 -9.98 9.05
C GLU A 154 -20.39 -10.89 9.80
N ALA A 155 -19.08 -10.59 9.74
CA ALA A 155 -18.06 -11.30 10.49
C ALA A 155 -18.26 -11.17 12.01
N CYS A 156 -18.66 -9.99 12.50
CA CYS A 156 -19.00 -9.78 13.91
C CYS A 156 -20.21 -10.61 14.34
N TYR A 157 -21.29 -10.64 13.55
CA TYR A 157 -22.47 -11.45 13.85
C TYR A 157 -22.17 -12.95 13.85
N ALA A 158 -21.30 -13.41 12.97
CA ALA A 158 -20.86 -14.80 12.94
C ALA A 158 -19.94 -15.18 14.11
N GLY A 159 -19.32 -14.19 14.78
CA GLY A 159 -18.29 -14.45 15.78
C GLY A 159 -17.00 -15.04 15.19
N GLU A 160 -16.76 -14.85 13.89
CA GLU A 160 -15.64 -15.41 13.14
C GLU A 160 -14.81 -14.30 12.47
N PRO A 161 -13.78 -13.76 13.14
CA PRO A 161 -12.96 -12.66 12.62
C PRO A 161 -12.27 -12.96 11.28
N SER A 162 -12.01 -14.22 10.96
CA SER A 162 -11.41 -14.65 9.69
C SER A 162 -12.31 -14.43 8.48
N LEU A 163 -13.62 -14.21 8.67
CA LEU A 163 -14.55 -13.85 7.59
C LEU A 163 -14.40 -12.38 7.17
N CYS A 164 -13.72 -11.56 7.98
CA CYS A 164 -13.43 -10.18 7.64
C CYS A 164 -12.36 -10.14 6.53
N ASN A 165 -12.61 -9.36 5.48
CA ASN A 165 -11.73 -9.24 4.32
C ASN A 165 -10.37 -8.61 4.67
N ASN A 166 -10.28 -7.88 5.78
CA ASN A 166 -9.06 -7.30 6.34
C ASN A 166 -8.86 -7.89 7.74
N PRO A 167 -8.50 -9.18 7.84
CA PRO A 167 -8.31 -9.78 9.14
C PRO A 167 -7.14 -9.07 9.86
N PRO A 168 -7.15 -8.95 11.20
CA PRO A 168 -6.15 -8.18 11.96
C PRO A 168 -4.71 -8.61 11.70
N ASP A 169 -4.57 -9.87 11.29
CA ASP A 169 -3.29 -10.51 11.06
C ASP A 169 -2.66 -10.06 9.72
N LEU A 170 -3.44 -9.50 8.79
CA LEU A 170 -2.94 -8.80 7.59
C LEU A 170 -2.11 -7.55 7.94
N GLY A 171 -2.17 -7.08 9.19
CA GLY A 171 -1.35 -5.97 9.68
C GLY A 171 -1.77 -4.59 9.16
N ALA A 172 -3.06 -4.45 8.82
CA ALA A 172 -3.69 -3.20 8.40
C ALA A 172 -4.21 -2.40 9.59
#